data_AF-A0A3P7E449-F1
#
_entry.id   AF-A0A3P7E449-F1
#
_cell.length_a   1.000
_cell.length_b   1.000
_cell.length_c   1.000
_cell.angle_alpha   90.00
_cell.angle_beta   90.00
_cell.angle_gamma   90.00
#
_symmetry.space_group_name_H-M   'P 1'
#
loop_
_entity.id
_entity.type
_entity.pdbx_description
1 polymer ?
#
loop_
_entity_poly.entity_id
_entity_poly.type
_entity_poly.pdbx_seq_one_letter_code
_entity_poly.pdbx_strand_id
1 'polypeptide(L)'
;MAASSSIQNLNKPKDAFEQLEDEEGTRQGFCHIRIQQRTGRKTITTVQGVAPEYDLKKIVRYLKKNHIPKRNIMPAKSILLHALIAFRIMNVFLVRTYFVPDELFQSVEVAHWAMYGTGYLSWEWMASLRSVLHPLMISLLYFLGHIFVIDSDLFIIQSPRILHALLFALSDYCYYKFAKRILPSNGAKYALLSYLSCWFVWYCAPRTLSNTLETILTLFALQWYPLSKDDLKKSYWPYISIGFLTILIRPTAILIWIPFGLWHLLRTNSSIELFYTCLLSCFPVLFLATVLDSVAYGKLTFTIWNFIRFNVLEGGSSHFGSHPWHWFLSQGLPAVLTIHLVPILWGMVVAIRNHSISFVFFCVPALYITIHSFIAHKEHRFLLPIIPILCLFAGFFFQSKLSYRMKKYYIFWIPLLLVVNVSLAVYFGLFHQVGPFSATYWIIEDAKLRFPKEQHFELVHLMPCFSLPQYSYFHGLNVTVTALDCSPDFTHRMGHVDQADRFHNDPKLWVDTNLDLVKKAHYLVFYGKIYRKVQYSITSLGFKICAHFFHAHFLSSIRQDHYIVVEYNCNGTTVDHPEYGEVIQLTGDQRQHIKDFLCRVGIVKEENCKIHGF
;
A
#
# COMPACT_ATOMS: atom_id res chain seq x y z
N MET A 1 32.79 57.89 -62.12
CA MET A 1 31.87 56.82 -62.58
C MET A 1 31.65 55.75 -61.49
N ALA A 2 31.53 56.13 -60.22
CA ALA A 2 31.00 55.26 -59.17
C ALA A 2 30.24 56.18 -58.18
N ALA A 3 28.92 56.09 -58.22
CA ALA A 3 28.02 56.85 -57.38
C ALA A 3 27.66 56.05 -56.12
N SER A 4 27.89 56.69 -54.97
CA SER A 4 27.21 56.58 -53.68
C SER A 4 26.37 55.33 -53.37
N SER A 5 26.77 54.61 -52.31
CA SER A 5 25.82 54.11 -51.31
C SER A 5 26.47 54.13 -49.92
N SER A 6 26.61 55.33 -49.36
CA SER A 6 26.78 55.47 -47.91
C SER A 6 25.47 55.06 -47.25
N ILE A 7 25.35 53.77 -46.93
CA ILE A 7 24.30 53.26 -46.05
C ILE A 7 24.54 53.91 -44.69
N GLN A 8 23.84 55.01 -44.46
CA GLN A 8 23.63 55.55 -43.13
C GLN A 8 22.96 54.45 -42.32
N ASN A 9 23.71 53.88 -41.37
CA ASN A 9 23.16 53.08 -40.28
C ASN A 9 22.27 54.02 -39.44
N LEU A 10 21.03 54.20 -39.91
CA LEU A 10 19.93 54.76 -39.15
C LEU A 10 19.75 53.89 -37.91
N ASN A 11 19.88 54.50 -36.74
CA ASN A 11 19.62 53.93 -35.43
C ASN A 11 20.53 52.75 -35.02
N LYS A 12 21.79 53.05 -34.74
CA LYS A 12 22.44 52.35 -33.63
C LYS A 12 21.71 52.82 -32.35
N PRO A 13 20.96 51.96 -31.62
CA PRO A 13 20.36 52.39 -30.37
C PRO A 13 21.50 52.86 -29.46
N LYS A 14 21.46 54.14 -29.03
CA LYS A 14 22.42 54.70 -28.07
C LYS A 14 22.59 53.70 -26.94
N ASP A 15 23.83 53.43 -26.55
CA ASP A 15 24.09 52.50 -25.46
C ASP A 15 23.31 52.98 -24.22
N ALA A 16 22.74 52.05 -23.47
CA ALA A 16 21.93 52.36 -22.29
C ALA A 16 22.70 53.22 -21.27
N PHE A 17 24.03 53.18 -21.36
CA PHE A 17 24.98 53.97 -20.58
C PHE A 17 25.30 55.34 -21.18
N GLU A 18 25.28 55.53 -22.51
CA GLU A 18 25.50 56.84 -23.15
C GLU A 18 24.34 57.81 -22.89
N GLN A 19 23.09 57.31 -22.83
CA GLN A 19 21.96 58.13 -22.39
C GLN A 19 22.04 58.57 -20.92
N LEU A 20 22.96 58.01 -20.14
CA LEU A 20 23.12 58.36 -18.72
C LEU A 20 24.05 59.55 -18.51
N GLU A 21 24.89 59.87 -19.50
CA GLU A 21 25.81 61.00 -19.44
C GLU A 21 25.18 62.28 -20.01
N ASP A 22 24.24 62.15 -20.95
CA ASP A 22 23.57 63.29 -21.62
C ASP A 22 22.54 64.03 -20.73
N GLU A 23 22.14 63.47 -19.58
CA GLU A 23 21.22 64.11 -18.62
C GLU A 23 22.00 64.58 -17.38
N GLU A 24 22.51 65.81 -17.42
CA GLU A 24 22.90 66.60 -16.24
C GLU A 24 21.69 66.75 -15.30
N GLY A 25 21.42 65.73 -14.49
CA GLY A 25 20.11 65.64 -13.89
C GLY A 25 19.87 64.49 -12.96
N THR A 26 20.85 64.07 -12.15
CA THR A 26 20.51 63.51 -10.83
C THR A 26 19.86 64.62 -9.99
N ARG A 27 18.58 64.92 -10.26
CA ARG A 27 17.71 65.55 -9.27
C ARG A 27 17.60 64.55 -8.13
N GLN A 28 18.40 64.78 -7.08
CA GLN A 28 18.35 64.02 -5.84
C GLN A 28 16.89 63.89 -5.38
N GLY A 29 16.33 62.68 -5.43
CA GLY A 29 15.00 62.38 -4.89
C GLY A 29 14.08 61.52 -5.77
N PHE A 30 14.26 61.47 -7.09
CA PHE A 30 13.34 60.73 -7.97
C PHE A 30 13.95 59.42 -8.49
N CYS A 31 13.20 58.32 -8.32
CA CYS A 31 13.57 57.01 -8.85
C CYS A 31 13.00 56.86 -10.27
N HIS A 32 13.87 56.67 -11.26
CA HIS A 32 13.50 56.52 -12.67
C HIS A 32 13.54 55.05 -13.08
N ILE A 33 12.43 54.53 -13.61
CA ILE A 33 12.34 53.18 -14.18
C ILE A 33 12.16 53.31 -15.69
N ARG A 34 13.13 52.84 -16.48
CA ARG A 34 13.11 52.92 -17.95
C ARG A 34 13.12 51.51 -18.55
N ILE A 35 12.42 51.32 -19.67
CA ILE A 35 12.49 50.08 -20.46
C ILE A 35 13.17 50.38 -21.80
N GLN A 36 14.09 49.53 -22.21
CA GLN A 36 14.81 49.65 -23.47
C GLN A 36 14.82 48.30 -24.19
N GLN A 37 14.70 48.32 -25.51
CA GLN A 37 14.72 47.11 -26.32
C GLN A 37 16.17 46.74 -26.66
N ARG A 38 16.59 45.53 -26.28
CA ARG A 38 17.98 45.06 -26.49
C ARG A 38 18.15 44.45 -27.87
N THR A 39 17.32 43.47 -28.21
CA THR A 39 17.32 42.77 -29.52
C THR A 39 16.02 41.99 -29.72
N GLY A 40 15.35 42.18 -30.87
CA GLY A 40 14.11 41.49 -31.18
C GLY A 40 13.03 41.75 -30.11
N ARG A 41 12.43 40.68 -29.54
CA ARG A 41 11.44 40.80 -28.45
C ARG A 41 12.05 40.99 -27.05
N LYS A 42 13.38 41.02 -26.88
CA LYS A 42 14.00 41.14 -25.56
C LYS A 42 14.17 42.60 -25.15
N THR A 43 13.61 42.97 -24.00
CA THR A 43 13.78 44.28 -23.36
C THR A 43 14.61 44.17 -22.08
N ILE A 44 15.26 45.27 -21.73
CA ILE A 44 15.95 45.53 -20.46
C ILE A 44 15.16 46.60 -19.73
N THR A 45 15.02 46.46 -18.41
CA THR A 45 14.47 47.50 -17.54
C THR A 45 15.59 48.00 -16.64
N THR A 46 15.87 49.30 -16.67
CA THR A 46 16.84 49.97 -15.80
C THR A 46 16.08 50.75 -14.72
N VAL A 47 16.63 50.75 -13.50
CA VAL A 47 16.09 51.50 -12.36
C VAL A 47 17.22 52.37 -11.83
N GLN A 48 16.99 53.68 -11.75
CA GLN A 48 17.95 54.71 -11.34
C GLN A 48 17.36 55.60 -10.24
N GLY A 49 18.21 56.33 -9.52
CA GLY A 49 17.75 57.23 -8.45
C GLY A 49 17.40 56.51 -7.15
N VAL A 50 17.81 55.26 -6.98
CA VAL A 50 17.73 54.56 -5.68
C VAL A 50 18.79 55.16 -4.75
N ALA A 51 18.38 55.59 -3.55
CA ALA A 51 19.29 56.21 -2.60
C ALA A 51 20.46 55.29 -2.21
N PRO A 52 21.68 55.84 -2.01
CA PRO A 52 22.90 55.06 -1.80
C PRO A 52 22.90 54.22 -0.51
N GLU A 53 22.01 54.51 0.43
CA GLU A 53 21.78 53.74 1.65
C GLU A 53 21.12 52.35 1.42
N TYR A 54 20.57 52.08 0.23
CA TYR A 54 19.97 50.79 -0.10
C TYR A 54 20.95 49.83 -0.80
N ASP A 55 20.97 48.57 -0.37
CA ASP A 55 21.72 47.49 -1.03
C ASP A 55 20.98 46.95 -2.27
N LEU A 56 21.37 47.48 -3.44
CA LEU A 56 20.86 47.09 -4.75
C LEU A 56 20.98 45.57 -5.01
N LYS A 57 22.03 44.89 -4.54
CA LYS A 57 22.19 43.42 -4.74
C LYS A 57 21.13 42.66 -3.96
N LYS A 58 20.79 43.12 -2.75
CA LYS A 58 19.71 42.53 -1.93
C LYS A 58 18.34 42.72 -2.58
N ILE A 59 18.07 43.92 -3.11
CA ILE A 59 16.83 44.23 -3.84
C ILE A 59 16.69 43.34 -5.07
N VAL A 60 17.74 43.22 -5.89
CA VAL A 60 17.73 42.34 -7.08
C VAL A 60 17.49 40.87 -6.70
N ARG A 61 18.11 40.37 -5.61
CA ARG A 61 17.83 39.01 -5.11
C ARG A 61 16.37 38.83 -4.69
N TYR A 62 15.79 39.84 -4.04
CA TYR A 62 14.38 39.82 -3.64
C TYR A 62 13.46 39.80 -4.86
N LEU A 63 13.68 40.68 -5.84
CA LEU A 63 12.89 40.74 -7.08
C LEU A 63 13.00 39.45 -7.90
N LYS A 64 14.21 38.88 -8.04
CA LYS A 64 14.41 37.57 -8.68
C LYS A 64 13.66 36.43 -7.98
N LYS A 65 13.47 36.53 -6.67
CA LYS A 65 12.80 35.50 -5.87
C LYS A 65 11.28 35.62 -5.94
N ASN A 66 10.74 36.85 -5.98
CA ASN A 66 9.32 37.10 -5.76
C ASN A 66 8.55 37.63 -6.98
N HIS A 67 9.21 38.25 -7.98
CA HIS A 67 8.50 38.98 -9.06
C HIS A 67 8.86 38.59 -10.48
N ILE A 68 9.96 37.86 -10.73
CA ILE A 68 10.25 37.35 -12.08
C ILE A 68 9.58 35.98 -12.25
N PRO A 69 8.63 35.81 -13.20
CA PRO A 69 8.04 34.52 -13.47
C PRO A 69 9.13 33.55 -13.95
N LYS A 70 9.39 32.50 -13.18
CA LYS A 70 10.34 31.44 -13.55
C LYS A 70 9.83 30.74 -14.80
N ARG A 71 10.52 30.94 -15.92
CA ARG A 71 10.27 30.33 -17.24
C ARG A 71 10.14 28.80 -17.11
N ASN A 72 8.97 28.23 -17.45
CA ASN A 72 8.63 26.80 -17.62
C ASN A 72 9.30 25.77 -16.71
N ILE A 73 9.65 26.12 -15.47
CA ILE A 73 10.03 25.16 -14.46
C ILE A 73 8.72 24.79 -13.77
N MET A 74 8.29 23.53 -13.89
CA MET A 74 7.14 23.01 -13.13
C MET A 74 7.22 23.55 -11.70
N PRO A 75 6.16 24.16 -11.15
CA PRO A 75 6.23 24.75 -9.83
C PRO A 75 6.72 23.68 -8.86
N ALA A 76 7.67 24.00 -7.97
CA ALA A 76 8.35 23.00 -7.14
C ALA A 76 7.42 22.05 -6.36
N LYS A 77 6.17 22.50 -6.11
CA LYS A 77 5.08 21.69 -5.56
C LYS A 77 4.66 20.52 -6.47
N SER A 78 4.56 20.78 -7.77
CA SER A 78 4.25 19.77 -8.79
C SER A 78 5.37 18.75 -8.91
N ILE A 79 6.64 19.18 -8.93
CA ILE A 79 7.79 18.27 -8.99
C ILE A 79 7.77 17.28 -7.82
N LEU A 80 7.50 17.75 -6.60
CA LEU A 80 7.42 16.88 -5.44
C LEU A 80 6.31 15.82 -5.58
N LEU A 81 5.11 16.23 -6.01
CA LEU A 81 4.00 15.29 -6.18
C LEU A 81 4.34 14.21 -7.22
N HIS A 82 4.92 14.58 -8.36
CA HIS A 82 5.33 13.61 -9.38
C HIS A 82 6.42 12.67 -8.87
N ALA A 83 7.38 13.18 -8.09
CA ALA A 83 8.41 12.35 -7.47
C ALA A 83 7.82 11.35 -6.46
N LEU A 84 6.82 11.77 -5.66
CA LEU A 84 6.11 10.88 -4.73
C LEU A 84 5.31 9.81 -5.48
N ILE A 85 4.62 10.17 -6.56
CA ILE A 85 3.91 9.22 -7.41
C ILE A 85 4.89 8.20 -8.00
N ALA A 86 5.98 8.67 -8.63
CA ALA A 86 6.99 7.78 -9.19
C ALA A 86 7.58 6.84 -8.13
N PHE A 87 7.87 7.35 -6.93
CA PHE A 87 8.34 6.55 -5.81
C PHE A 87 7.34 5.46 -5.40
N ARG A 88 6.05 5.79 -5.24
CA ARG A 88 5.05 4.79 -4.83
C ARG A 88 4.72 3.79 -5.93
N ILE A 89 4.74 4.19 -7.21
CA ILE A 89 4.61 3.26 -8.33
C ILE A 89 5.80 2.30 -8.39
N MET A 90 7.03 2.79 -8.17
CA MET A 90 8.20 1.92 -8.04
C MET A 90 8.02 0.89 -6.92
N ASN A 91 7.44 1.28 -5.78
CA ASN A 91 7.16 0.35 -4.68
C ASN A 91 6.20 -0.77 -5.08
N VAL A 92 5.24 -0.55 -5.98
CA VAL A 92 4.35 -1.61 -6.48
C VAL A 92 5.18 -2.74 -7.11
N PHE A 93 6.18 -2.41 -7.92
CA PHE A 93 7.00 -3.40 -8.61
C PHE A 93 8.10 -4.02 -7.73
N LEU A 94 8.51 -3.33 -6.67
CA LEU A 94 9.51 -3.81 -5.70
C LEU A 94 8.91 -4.63 -4.56
N VAL A 95 7.62 -4.51 -4.29
CA VAL A 95 6.91 -5.35 -3.32
C VAL A 95 6.29 -6.52 -4.09
N ARG A 96 6.93 -7.69 -4.06
CA ARG A 96 6.51 -8.92 -4.76
C ARG A 96 6.19 -10.07 -3.82
N THR A 97 6.13 -9.80 -2.52
CA THR A 97 5.99 -10.79 -1.46
C THR A 97 4.62 -10.75 -0.81
N TYR A 98 4.19 -11.88 -0.25
CA TYR A 98 2.98 -11.96 0.55
C TYR A 98 3.21 -11.37 1.95
N PHE A 99 2.18 -10.80 2.58
CA PHE A 99 2.27 -10.28 3.95
C PHE A 99 1.20 -10.82 4.88
N VAL A 100 -0.08 -10.55 4.58
CA VAL A 100 -1.20 -10.88 5.46
C VAL A 100 -2.45 -11.22 4.63
N PRO A 101 -3.33 -12.11 5.12
CA PRO A 101 -4.56 -12.50 4.45
C PRO A 101 -5.45 -11.32 3.99
N ASP A 102 -5.60 -10.28 4.81
CA ASP A 102 -6.51 -9.17 4.49
C ASP A 102 -6.11 -8.38 3.24
N GLU A 103 -4.87 -8.54 2.75
CA GLU A 103 -4.47 -7.95 1.47
C GLU A 103 -5.31 -8.50 0.30
N LEU A 104 -5.73 -9.76 0.38
CA LEU A 104 -6.46 -10.43 -0.70
C LEU A 104 -7.90 -10.71 -0.29
N PHE A 105 -8.11 -11.39 0.84
CA PHE A 105 -9.39 -11.95 1.25
C PHE A 105 -10.38 -10.95 1.84
N GLN A 106 -9.93 -9.70 2.07
CA GLN A 106 -10.76 -8.64 2.63
C GLN A 106 -10.89 -7.44 1.71
N SER A 107 -10.34 -7.54 0.49
CA SER A 107 -10.36 -6.46 -0.48
C SER A 107 -10.49 -7.02 -1.89
N VAL A 108 -9.42 -7.59 -2.44
CA VAL A 108 -9.32 -8.02 -3.85
C VAL A 108 -10.26 -9.18 -4.19
N GLU A 109 -10.31 -10.24 -3.37
CA GLU A 109 -11.20 -11.40 -3.59
C GLU A 109 -12.68 -11.00 -3.47
N VAL A 110 -12.99 -10.15 -2.50
CA VAL A 110 -14.36 -9.62 -2.27
C VAL A 110 -14.78 -8.75 -3.45
N ALA A 111 -13.87 -7.90 -3.93
CA ALA A 111 -14.13 -7.02 -5.05
C ALA A 111 -14.31 -7.81 -6.36
N HIS A 112 -13.52 -8.87 -6.55
CA HIS A 112 -13.62 -9.79 -7.66
C HIS A 112 -14.94 -10.56 -7.63
N TRP A 113 -15.37 -11.04 -6.45
CA TRP A 113 -16.68 -11.68 -6.26
C TRP A 113 -17.82 -10.74 -6.63
N ALA A 114 -17.77 -9.49 -6.16
CA ALA A 114 -18.80 -8.50 -6.43
C ALA A 114 -18.95 -8.16 -7.92
N MET A 115 -17.88 -8.29 -8.72
CA MET A 115 -17.89 -7.96 -10.15
C MET A 115 -18.10 -9.15 -11.07
N TYR A 116 -17.48 -10.29 -10.76
CA TYR A 116 -17.41 -11.44 -11.66
C TYR A 116 -18.14 -12.68 -11.11
N GLY A 117 -18.72 -12.61 -9.91
CA GLY A 117 -19.37 -13.74 -9.24
C GLY A 117 -18.40 -14.85 -8.79
N THR A 118 -17.11 -14.68 -9.02
CA THR A 118 -16.03 -15.59 -8.63
C THR A 118 -15.14 -14.87 -7.64
N GLY A 119 -14.73 -15.49 -6.54
CA GLY A 119 -14.03 -14.80 -5.46
C GLY A 119 -14.37 -15.40 -4.11
N TYR A 120 -13.37 -15.55 -3.25
CA TYR A 120 -13.58 -16.14 -1.94
C TYR A 120 -14.12 -15.09 -0.95
N LEU A 121 -15.32 -15.34 -0.43
CA LEU A 121 -15.88 -14.58 0.68
C LEU A 121 -15.59 -15.31 2.00
N SER A 122 -14.82 -14.67 2.87
CA SER A 122 -14.56 -15.23 4.21
C SER A 122 -15.77 -15.10 5.14
N TRP A 123 -15.71 -15.84 6.25
CA TRP A 123 -16.74 -15.84 7.28
C TRP A 123 -17.08 -14.44 7.81
N GLU A 124 -16.15 -13.49 7.81
CA GLU A 124 -16.42 -12.10 8.24
C GLU A 124 -17.44 -11.39 7.34
N TRP A 125 -17.46 -11.72 6.04
CA TRP A 125 -18.46 -11.20 5.11
C TRP A 125 -19.81 -11.89 5.33
N MET A 126 -19.82 -13.19 5.61
CA MET A 126 -21.04 -13.91 5.98
C MET A 126 -21.67 -13.36 7.27
N ALA A 127 -20.83 -12.94 8.23
CA ALA A 127 -21.25 -12.31 9.48
C ALA A 127 -21.48 -10.79 9.39
N SER A 128 -21.32 -10.18 8.21
CA SER A 128 -21.52 -8.74 7.99
C SER A 128 -20.69 -7.85 8.92
N LEU A 129 -19.42 -8.20 9.14
CA LEU A 129 -18.51 -7.54 10.10
C LEU A 129 -17.69 -6.39 9.50
N ARG A 130 -17.52 -6.35 8.17
CA ARG A 130 -16.65 -5.37 7.49
C ARG A 130 -17.47 -4.44 6.62
N SER A 131 -17.09 -3.16 6.55
CA SER A 131 -17.73 -2.22 5.63
C SER A 131 -17.32 -2.52 4.19
N VAL A 132 -18.27 -2.42 3.26
CA VAL A 132 -18.03 -2.65 1.83
C VAL A 132 -17.26 -1.50 1.16
N LEU A 133 -17.11 -0.36 1.85
CA LEU A 133 -16.49 0.84 1.29
C LEU A 133 -15.08 0.62 0.75
N HIS A 134 -14.27 -0.24 1.39
CA HIS A 134 -12.92 -0.54 0.92
C HIS A 134 -12.93 -1.43 -0.34
N PRO A 135 -13.54 -2.64 -0.36
CA PRO A 135 -13.59 -3.42 -1.60
C PRO A 135 -14.38 -2.72 -2.71
N LEU A 136 -15.39 -1.91 -2.40
CA LEU A 136 -16.18 -1.17 -3.41
C LEU A 136 -15.29 -0.30 -4.30
N MET A 137 -14.25 0.34 -3.75
CA MET A 137 -13.35 1.15 -4.57
C MET A 137 -12.56 0.31 -5.59
N ILE A 138 -12.29 -0.96 -5.25
CA ILE A 138 -11.61 -1.92 -6.12
C ILE A 138 -12.62 -2.52 -7.12
N SER A 139 -13.84 -2.84 -6.69
CA SER A 139 -14.91 -3.29 -7.57
C SER A 139 -15.22 -2.25 -8.65
N LEU A 140 -15.27 -0.97 -8.30
CA LEU A 140 -15.45 0.11 -9.28
C LEU A 140 -14.29 0.16 -10.29
N LEU A 141 -13.06 -0.11 -9.85
CA LEU A 141 -11.90 -0.19 -10.74
C LEU A 141 -12.02 -1.38 -11.70
N TYR A 142 -12.45 -2.53 -11.21
CA TYR A 142 -12.71 -3.72 -12.03
C TYR A 142 -13.87 -3.52 -13.00
N PHE A 143 -14.95 -2.85 -12.57
CA PHE A 143 -16.06 -2.47 -13.44
C PHE A 143 -15.59 -1.60 -14.62
N LEU A 144 -14.75 -0.60 -14.35
CA LEU A 144 -14.15 0.20 -15.41
C LEU A 144 -13.26 -0.66 -16.32
N GLY A 145 -12.46 -1.56 -15.74
CA GLY A 145 -11.63 -2.50 -16.50
C GLY A 145 -12.45 -3.38 -17.44
N HIS A 146 -13.57 -3.91 -16.96
CA HIS A 146 -14.49 -4.73 -17.72
C HIS A 146 -15.16 -3.95 -18.87
N ILE A 147 -15.64 -2.73 -18.59
CA ILE A 147 -16.23 -1.85 -19.63
C ILE A 147 -15.23 -1.58 -20.76
N PHE A 148 -13.96 -1.36 -20.42
CA PHE A 148 -12.92 -1.09 -21.41
C PHE A 148 -12.26 -2.36 -21.97
N VAL A 149 -12.71 -3.56 -21.57
CA VAL A 149 -12.17 -4.85 -22.02
C VAL A 149 -10.66 -4.95 -21.78
N ILE A 150 -10.20 -4.47 -20.62
CA ILE A 150 -8.80 -4.52 -20.17
C ILE A 150 -8.62 -5.39 -18.92
N ASP A 151 -9.65 -6.13 -18.51
CA ASP A 151 -9.70 -7.01 -17.34
C ASP A 151 -8.91 -8.31 -17.52
N SER A 152 -7.64 -8.18 -17.89
CA SER A 152 -6.67 -9.27 -17.81
C SER A 152 -6.36 -9.67 -16.36
N ASP A 153 -5.83 -10.88 -16.15
CA ASP A 153 -5.25 -11.32 -14.88
C ASP A 153 -4.24 -10.31 -14.31
N LEU A 154 -3.37 -9.77 -15.16
CA LEU A 154 -2.43 -8.72 -14.77
C LEU A 154 -3.13 -7.44 -14.30
N PHE A 155 -4.21 -7.04 -14.96
CA PHE A 155 -5.00 -5.88 -14.57
C PHE A 155 -5.68 -6.11 -13.21
N ILE A 156 -6.32 -7.27 -13.02
CA ILE A 156 -6.98 -7.61 -11.76
C ILE A 156 -5.98 -7.60 -10.59
N ILE A 157 -4.77 -8.12 -10.80
CA ILE A 157 -3.74 -8.19 -9.75
C ILE A 157 -3.09 -6.83 -9.48
N GLN A 158 -2.72 -6.06 -10.52
CA GLN A 158 -1.88 -4.85 -10.34
C GLN A 158 -2.70 -3.58 -10.16
N SER A 159 -3.88 -3.46 -10.77
CA SER A 159 -4.67 -2.23 -10.71
C SER A 159 -5.06 -1.83 -9.28
N PRO A 160 -5.45 -2.73 -8.35
CA PRO A 160 -5.76 -2.33 -6.97
C PRO A 160 -4.53 -1.81 -6.22
N ARG A 161 -3.37 -2.39 -6.51
CA ARG A 161 -2.08 -2.02 -5.90
C ARG A 161 -1.60 -0.66 -6.41
N ILE A 162 -1.76 -0.40 -7.70
CA ILE A 162 -1.52 0.91 -8.31
C ILE A 162 -2.45 1.97 -7.72
N LEU A 163 -3.75 1.67 -7.59
CA LEU A 163 -4.72 2.57 -6.95
C LEU A 163 -4.27 2.95 -5.54
N HIS A 164 -3.89 1.97 -4.71
CA HIS A 164 -3.41 2.23 -3.36
C HIS A 164 -2.12 3.05 -3.37
N ALA A 165 -1.15 2.73 -4.25
CA ALA A 165 0.08 3.49 -4.38
C ALA A 165 -0.15 4.96 -4.79
N LEU A 166 -1.08 5.23 -5.71
CA LEU A 166 -1.43 6.59 -6.12
C LEU A 166 -2.10 7.38 -4.98
N LEU A 167 -3.04 6.77 -4.28
CA LEU A 167 -3.70 7.38 -3.12
C LEU A 167 -2.71 7.64 -1.99
N PHE A 168 -1.77 6.73 -1.76
CA PHE A 168 -0.69 6.89 -0.79
C PHE A 168 0.30 7.99 -1.20
N ALA A 169 0.63 8.13 -2.48
CA ALA A 169 1.47 9.24 -2.94
C ALA A 169 0.78 10.60 -2.72
N LEU A 170 -0.53 10.66 -2.92
CA LEU A 170 -1.32 11.84 -2.58
C LEU A 170 -1.30 12.11 -1.07
N SER A 171 -1.43 11.06 -0.24
CA SER A 171 -1.40 11.16 1.21
C SER A 171 -0.03 11.60 1.73
N ASP A 172 1.06 11.17 1.09
CA ASP A 172 2.42 11.64 1.37
C ASP A 172 2.58 13.14 1.09
N TYR A 173 1.97 13.63 0.01
CA TYR A 173 1.99 15.05 -0.30
C TYR A 173 1.18 15.86 0.71
N CYS A 174 0.04 15.32 1.15
CA CYS A 174 -0.73 15.85 2.26
C CYS A 174 0.10 15.85 3.55
N TYR A 175 0.79 14.76 3.89
CA TYR A 175 1.67 14.69 5.04
C TYR A 175 2.73 15.80 5.03
N TYR A 176 3.38 16.07 3.90
CA TYR A 176 4.35 17.16 3.80
C TYR A 176 3.73 18.55 4.01
N LYS A 177 2.53 18.80 3.47
CA LYS A 177 1.78 20.04 3.71
C LYS A 177 1.42 20.20 5.19
N PHE A 178 0.96 19.13 5.82
CA PHE A 178 0.65 19.09 7.25
C PHE A 178 1.88 19.35 8.10
N ALA A 179 2.99 18.67 7.81
CA ALA A 179 4.28 18.86 8.48
C ALA A 179 4.76 20.31 8.38
N LYS A 180 4.54 21.00 7.24
CA LYS A 180 4.88 22.43 7.09
C LYS A 180 4.04 23.38 7.92
N ARG A 181 2.84 22.99 8.36
CA ARG A 181 2.03 23.80 9.29
C ARG A 181 2.54 23.71 10.73
N ILE A 182 3.29 22.67 11.05
CA ILE A 182 3.79 22.37 12.42
C ILE A 182 5.28 22.71 12.55
N LEU A 183 6.08 22.29 11.58
CA LEU A 183 7.53 22.39 11.59
C LEU A 183 8.03 23.50 10.64
N PRO A 184 9.19 24.10 10.94
CA PRO A 184 9.91 24.92 9.96
C PRO A 184 10.17 24.15 8.66
N SER A 185 10.33 24.86 7.54
CA SER A 185 10.46 24.26 6.20
C SER A 185 11.52 23.14 6.11
N ASN A 186 12.65 23.26 6.81
CA ASN A 186 13.68 22.21 6.83
C ASN A 186 13.26 21.01 7.70
N GLY A 187 12.69 21.25 8.89
CA GLY A 187 12.12 20.19 9.73
C GLY A 187 11.02 19.40 9.02
N ALA A 188 10.16 20.06 8.25
CA ALA A 188 9.14 19.39 7.44
C ALA A 188 9.74 18.49 6.34
N LYS A 189 10.87 18.89 5.73
CA LYS A 189 11.60 18.04 4.77
C LYS A 189 12.19 16.81 5.44
N TYR A 190 12.75 16.97 6.64
CA TYR A 190 13.30 15.84 7.40
C TYR A 190 12.22 14.90 7.93
N ALA A 191 11.07 15.42 8.34
CA ALA A 191 9.90 14.61 8.67
C ALA A 191 9.43 13.79 7.45
N LEU A 192 9.33 14.42 6.28
CA LEU A 192 9.02 13.72 5.02
C LEU A 192 10.08 12.66 4.67
N LEU A 193 11.36 12.99 4.79
CA LEU A 193 12.44 12.03 4.54
C LEU A 193 12.34 10.82 5.48
N SER A 194 12.18 11.07 6.78
CA SER A 194 11.97 10.05 7.81
C SER A 194 10.78 9.14 7.46
N TYR A 195 9.65 9.73 7.10
CA TYR A 195 8.44 9.00 6.77
C TYR A 195 8.56 8.16 5.48
N LEU A 196 9.10 8.73 4.39
CA LEU A 196 9.29 8.00 3.12
C LEU A 196 10.33 6.88 3.22
N SER A 197 11.34 7.07 4.06
CA SER A 197 12.40 6.09 4.30
C SER A 197 12.03 5.02 5.33
N CYS A 198 10.89 5.14 6.01
CA CYS A 198 10.43 4.07 6.91
C CYS A 198 10.11 2.82 6.09
N TRP A 199 10.87 1.74 6.34
CA TRP A 199 10.76 0.51 5.55
C TRP A 199 9.34 -0.07 5.59
N PHE A 200 8.67 0.02 6.74
CA PHE A 200 7.33 -0.52 6.92
C PHE A 200 6.27 0.28 6.14
N VAL A 201 6.40 1.62 6.09
CA VAL A 201 5.54 2.46 5.24
C VAL A 201 5.79 2.18 3.76
N TRP A 202 7.05 2.02 3.35
CA TRP A 202 7.38 1.59 1.99
C TRP A 202 6.68 0.28 1.64
N TYR A 203 6.79 -0.70 2.54
CA TYR A 203 6.30 -2.07 2.38
C TYR A 203 4.77 -2.16 2.33
N CYS A 204 4.05 -1.38 3.15
CA CYS A 204 2.59 -1.43 3.23
C CYS A 204 1.87 -0.50 2.23
N ALA A 205 2.52 0.58 1.77
CA ALA A 205 1.86 1.58 0.91
C ALA A 205 1.20 1.03 -0.38
N PRO A 206 1.84 0.13 -1.16
CA PRO A 206 1.20 -0.42 -2.37
C PRO A 206 0.25 -1.59 -2.09
N ARG A 207 0.14 -2.05 -0.83
CA ARG A 207 -0.70 -3.20 -0.46
C ARG A 207 -2.15 -2.77 -0.24
N THR A 208 -3.08 -3.60 -0.68
CA THR A 208 -4.54 -3.41 -0.59
C THR A 208 -5.09 -3.70 0.80
N LEU A 209 -4.52 -3.05 1.81
CA LEU A 209 -4.92 -3.18 3.21
C LEU A 209 -5.87 -2.05 3.60
N SER A 210 -6.88 -2.37 4.39
CA SER A 210 -7.73 -1.34 5.00
C SER A 210 -6.93 -0.42 5.95
N ASN A 211 -5.84 -0.90 6.57
CA ASN A 211 -4.91 -0.05 7.34
C ASN A 211 -4.18 0.98 6.46
N THR A 212 -3.86 0.61 5.21
CA THR A 212 -3.27 1.52 4.23
C THR A 212 -4.27 2.64 3.90
N LEU A 213 -5.54 2.29 3.69
CA LEU A 213 -6.62 3.25 3.46
C LEU A 213 -6.91 4.12 4.70
N GLU A 214 -6.92 3.54 5.90
CA GLU A 214 -7.01 4.25 7.18
C GLU A 214 -5.89 5.31 7.28
N THR A 215 -4.66 4.96 6.91
CA THR A 215 -3.51 5.89 6.94
C THR A 215 -3.67 7.01 5.91
N ILE A 216 -4.07 6.66 4.67
CA ILE A 216 -4.33 7.63 3.58
C ILE A 216 -5.37 8.66 4.02
N LEU A 217 -6.54 8.19 4.47
CA LEU A 217 -7.64 9.04 4.85
C LEU A 217 -7.34 9.83 6.13
N THR A 218 -6.59 9.26 7.09
CA THR A 218 -6.10 10.01 8.25
C THR A 218 -5.25 11.22 7.82
N LEU A 219 -4.31 11.03 6.89
CA LEU A 219 -3.46 12.09 6.39
C LEU A 219 -4.21 13.14 5.56
N PHE A 220 -5.26 12.73 4.85
CA PHE A 220 -6.18 13.65 4.17
C PHE A 220 -6.94 14.50 5.20
N ALA A 221 -7.62 13.87 6.16
CA ALA A 221 -8.39 14.58 7.18
C ALA A 221 -7.53 15.59 7.95
N LEU A 222 -6.29 15.23 8.31
CA LEU A 222 -5.36 16.13 9.01
C LEU A 222 -5.03 17.43 8.24
N GLN A 223 -5.26 17.51 6.93
CA GLN A 223 -5.11 18.77 6.19
C GLN A 223 -6.04 19.87 6.71
N TRP A 224 -7.24 19.50 7.14
CA TRP A 224 -8.27 20.42 7.62
C TRP A 224 -8.36 20.50 9.14
N TYR A 225 -7.49 19.78 9.86
CA TYR A 225 -7.47 19.87 11.31
C TYR A 225 -7.07 21.28 11.79
N PRO A 226 -7.81 21.89 12.74
CA PRO A 226 -7.55 23.25 13.20
C PRO A 226 -6.39 23.31 14.19
N LEU A 227 -5.16 23.50 13.68
CA LEU A 227 -3.95 23.59 14.49
C LEU A 227 -3.85 24.91 15.26
N SER A 228 -4.26 26.03 14.65
CA SER A 228 -4.20 27.36 15.26
C SER A 228 -5.58 27.90 15.64
N LYS A 229 -5.65 28.97 16.43
CA LYS A 229 -6.93 29.65 16.73
C LYS A 229 -7.56 30.26 15.47
N ASP A 230 -6.76 30.71 14.51
CA ASP A 230 -7.28 31.22 13.24
C ASP A 230 -7.84 30.13 12.34
N ASP A 231 -7.34 28.89 12.46
CA ASP A 231 -7.92 27.76 11.74
C ASP A 231 -9.30 27.36 12.26
N LEU A 232 -9.64 27.67 13.52
CA LEU A 232 -10.98 27.44 14.07
C LEU A 232 -12.04 28.33 13.40
N LYS A 233 -11.63 29.44 12.79
CA LYS A 233 -12.52 30.32 12.00
C LYS A 233 -12.74 29.80 10.57
N LYS A 234 -11.94 28.83 10.14
CA LYS A 234 -12.04 28.24 8.80
C LYS A 234 -12.94 27.02 8.83
N SER A 235 -13.37 26.60 7.65
CA SER A 235 -14.14 25.38 7.49
C SER A 235 -13.32 24.14 7.89
N TYR A 236 -13.82 23.42 8.90
CA TYR A 236 -13.19 22.21 9.45
C TYR A 236 -14.08 20.96 9.29
N TRP A 237 -15.25 21.07 8.66
CA TRP A 237 -16.11 19.91 8.34
C TRP A 237 -15.37 18.79 7.58
N PRO A 238 -14.40 19.04 6.65
CA PRO A 238 -13.79 17.96 5.90
C PRO A 238 -12.96 17.01 6.77
N TYR A 239 -12.30 17.50 7.83
CA TYR A 239 -11.57 16.59 8.73
C TYR A 239 -12.54 15.70 9.49
N ILE A 240 -13.72 16.22 9.86
CA ILE A 240 -14.75 15.47 10.59
C ILE A 240 -15.34 14.40 9.68
N SER A 241 -15.78 14.75 8.46
CA SER A 241 -16.35 13.79 7.52
C SER A 241 -15.35 12.70 7.12
N ILE A 242 -14.12 13.07 6.75
CA ILE A 242 -13.09 12.09 6.36
C ILE A 242 -12.64 11.27 7.57
N GLY A 243 -12.47 11.89 8.73
CA GLY A 243 -12.15 11.18 9.97
C GLY A 243 -13.24 10.18 10.35
N PHE A 244 -14.51 10.57 10.25
CA PHE A 244 -15.63 9.66 10.49
C PHE A 244 -15.68 8.53 9.46
N LEU A 245 -15.44 8.81 8.18
CA LEU A 245 -15.29 7.79 7.14
C LEU A 245 -14.20 6.76 7.50
N THR A 246 -13.06 7.20 8.06
CA THR A 246 -12.02 6.26 8.51
C THR A 246 -12.50 5.35 9.63
N ILE A 247 -13.34 5.84 10.54
CA ILE A 247 -13.93 5.05 11.64
C ILE A 247 -14.91 4.01 11.07
N LEU A 248 -15.71 4.38 10.06
CA LEU A 248 -16.62 3.44 9.39
C LEU A 248 -15.86 2.30 8.69
N ILE A 249 -14.75 2.62 8.02
CA ILE A 249 -13.92 1.61 7.34
C ILE A 249 -13.13 0.77 8.35
N ARG A 250 -12.56 1.40 9.37
CA ARG A 250 -11.82 0.74 10.46
C ARG A 250 -12.22 1.34 11.80
N PRO A 251 -13.04 0.63 12.62
CA PRO A 251 -13.52 1.16 13.90
C PRO A 251 -12.41 1.56 14.87
N THR A 252 -11.23 0.95 14.76
CA THR A 252 -10.03 1.28 15.55
C THR A 252 -9.46 2.67 15.28
N ALA A 253 -9.77 3.30 14.13
CA ALA A 253 -9.38 4.68 13.84
C ALA A 253 -9.98 5.70 14.84
N ILE A 254 -11.03 5.32 15.57
CA ILE A 254 -11.62 6.14 16.64
C ILE A 254 -10.58 6.54 17.69
N LEU A 255 -9.56 5.71 17.92
CA LEU A 255 -8.47 5.96 18.86
C LEU A 255 -7.57 7.12 18.42
N ILE A 256 -7.51 7.44 17.12
CA ILE A 256 -6.83 8.63 16.60
C ILE A 256 -7.74 9.85 16.78
N TRP A 257 -9.02 9.71 16.47
CA TRP A 257 -9.94 10.84 16.38
C TRP A 257 -10.50 11.32 17.73
N ILE A 258 -10.62 10.46 18.74
CA ILE A 258 -11.03 10.89 20.10
C ILE A 258 -10.09 11.98 20.64
N PRO A 259 -8.77 11.78 20.77
CA PRO A 259 -7.89 12.81 21.32
C PRO A 259 -7.87 14.08 20.46
N PHE A 260 -7.89 13.97 19.12
CA PHE A 260 -7.98 15.14 18.25
C PHE A 260 -9.33 15.89 18.37
N GLY A 261 -10.43 15.16 18.51
CA GLY A 261 -11.78 15.70 18.68
C GLY A 261 -11.95 16.38 20.04
N LEU A 262 -11.50 15.75 21.13
CA LEU A 262 -11.49 16.35 22.46
C LEU A 262 -10.61 17.60 22.50
N TRP A 263 -9.41 17.56 21.90
CA TRP A 263 -8.55 18.74 21.82
C TRP A 263 -9.18 19.88 21.01
N HIS A 264 -9.96 19.57 19.97
CA HIS A 264 -10.71 20.58 19.23
C HIS A 264 -11.86 21.16 20.09
N LEU A 265 -12.64 20.30 20.75
CA LEU A 265 -13.72 20.71 21.65
C LEU A 265 -13.21 21.64 22.77
N LEU A 266 -12.06 21.36 23.36
CA LEU A 266 -11.47 22.20 24.41
C LEU A 266 -11.01 23.57 23.93
N ARG A 267 -10.85 23.77 22.61
CA ARG A 267 -10.34 25.01 22.02
C ARG A 267 -11.41 25.80 21.28
N THR A 268 -12.57 25.22 21.03
CA THR A 268 -13.67 25.92 20.35
C THR A 268 -14.34 26.91 21.28
N ASN A 269 -14.83 28.01 20.71
CA ASN A 269 -15.60 29.00 21.47
C ASN A 269 -17.08 28.61 21.59
N SER A 270 -17.58 27.75 20.70
CA SER A 270 -18.99 27.31 20.65
C SER A 270 -19.08 25.81 20.48
N SER A 271 -19.35 25.10 21.58
CA SER A 271 -19.57 23.65 21.57
C SER A 271 -20.81 23.26 20.76
N ILE A 272 -21.82 24.15 20.71
CA ILE A 272 -23.06 23.94 19.95
C ILE A 272 -22.79 23.99 18.44
N GLU A 273 -22.01 24.97 17.98
CA GLU A 273 -21.62 25.06 16.56
C GLU A 273 -20.79 23.85 16.13
N LEU A 274 -19.85 23.42 16.98
CA LEU A 274 -19.08 22.21 16.74
C LEU A 274 -19.98 20.98 16.68
N PHE A 275 -20.98 20.85 17.57
CA PHE A 275 -21.94 19.75 17.56
C PHE A 275 -22.75 19.71 16.25
N TYR A 276 -23.32 20.84 15.81
CA TYR A 276 -24.04 20.91 14.54
C TYR A 276 -23.13 20.59 13.35
N THR A 277 -21.90 21.09 13.37
CA THR A 277 -20.92 20.77 12.32
C THR A 277 -20.62 19.28 12.30
N CYS A 278 -20.42 18.65 13.47
CA CYS A 278 -20.22 17.20 13.57
C CYS A 278 -21.42 16.42 13.02
N LEU A 279 -22.64 16.80 13.42
CA LEU A 279 -23.85 16.13 12.96
C LEU A 279 -24.00 16.22 11.44
N LEU A 280 -23.88 17.43 10.86
CA LEU A 280 -23.99 17.66 9.41
C LEU A 280 -22.85 17.01 8.61
N SER A 281 -21.66 16.86 9.22
CA SER A 281 -20.50 16.24 8.57
C SER A 281 -20.56 14.70 8.60
N CYS A 282 -21.03 14.12 9.70
CA CYS A 282 -21.05 12.67 9.91
C CYS A 282 -22.31 12.01 9.34
N PHE A 283 -23.48 12.66 9.41
CA PHE A 283 -24.75 12.06 9.02
C PHE A 283 -24.77 11.60 7.55
N PRO A 284 -24.35 12.39 6.54
CA PRO A 284 -24.33 11.94 5.15
C PRO A 284 -23.40 10.74 4.93
N VAL A 285 -22.27 10.72 5.64
CA VAL A 285 -21.28 9.63 5.56
C VAL A 285 -21.83 8.35 6.18
N LEU A 286 -22.46 8.45 7.36
CA LEU A 286 -23.12 7.32 8.02
C LEU A 286 -24.26 6.76 7.16
N PHE A 287 -25.10 7.65 6.63
CA PHE A 287 -26.24 7.28 5.81
C PHE A 287 -25.77 6.53 4.55
N LEU A 288 -24.80 7.09 3.82
CA LEU A 288 -24.27 6.45 2.62
C LEU A 288 -23.62 5.10 2.93
N ALA A 289 -22.80 5.01 3.99
CA ALA A 289 -22.18 3.75 4.38
C ALA A 289 -23.22 2.68 4.78
N THR A 290 -24.24 3.07 5.56
CA THR A 290 -25.31 2.15 5.98
C THR A 290 -26.11 1.66 4.78
N VAL A 291 -26.42 2.54 3.82
CA VAL A 291 -27.12 2.16 2.58
C VAL A 291 -26.27 1.19 1.77
N LEU A 292 -24.99 1.51 1.54
CA LEU A 292 -24.09 0.65 0.75
C LEU A 292 -23.88 -0.71 1.42
N ASP A 293 -23.61 -0.74 2.72
CA ASP A 293 -23.47 -1.99 3.48
C ASP A 293 -24.78 -2.79 3.45
N SER A 294 -25.93 -2.14 3.64
CA SER A 294 -27.23 -2.84 3.66
C SER A 294 -27.63 -3.42 2.32
N VAL A 295 -27.34 -2.70 1.22
CA VAL A 295 -27.56 -3.19 -0.15
C VAL A 295 -26.64 -4.38 -0.43
N ALA A 296 -25.35 -4.28 -0.10
CA ALA A 296 -24.40 -5.36 -0.35
C ALA A 296 -24.71 -6.64 0.43
N TYR A 297 -25.18 -6.52 1.68
CA TYR A 297 -25.54 -7.67 2.52
C TYR A 297 -26.99 -8.14 2.38
N GLY A 298 -27.83 -7.43 1.62
CA GLY A 298 -29.25 -7.76 1.44
C GLY A 298 -30.12 -7.61 2.70
N LYS A 299 -29.61 -6.98 3.75
CA LYS A 299 -30.30 -6.74 5.03
C LYS A 299 -29.80 -5.44 5.66
N LEU A 300 -30.65 -4.77 6.45
CA LEU A 300 -30.23 -3.56 7.18
C LEU A 300 -29.03 -3.88 8.07
N THR A 301 -27.88 -3.28 7.75
CA THR A 301 -26.59 -3.64 8.35
C THR A 301 -25.87 -2.40 8.86
N PHE A 302 -25.44 -2.47 10.13
CA PHE A 302 -24.51 -1.53 10.75
C PHE A 302 -23.21 -2.25 11.07
N THR A 303 -22.26 -2.21 10.15
CA THR A 303 -21.00 -2.99 10.22
C THR A 303 -20.17 -2.66 11.46
N ILE A 304 -20.11 -1.39 11.88
CA ILE A 304 -19.47 -0.97 13.15
C ILE A 304 -20.05 -1.71 14.35
N TRP A 305 -21.37 -1.83 14.44
CA TRP A 305 -22.01 -2.47 15.59
C TRP A 305 -21.70 -3.96 15.62
N ASN A 306 -21.79 -4.62 14.47
CA ASN A 306 -21.44 -6.04 14.35
C ASN A 306 -19.96 -6.28 14.70
N PHE A 307 -19.06 -5.42 14.23
CA PHE A 307 -17.64 -5.48 14.56
C PHE A 307 -17.39 -5.34 16.06
N ILE A 308 -18.01 -4.36 16.71
CA ILE A 308 -17.86 -4.14 18.16
C ILE A 308 -18.40 -5.34 18.93
N ARG A 309 -19.58 -5.82 18.56
CA ARG A 309 -20.19 -7.00 19.18
C ARG A 309 -19.24 -8.20 19.13
N PHE A 310 -18.75 -8.55 17.95
CA PHE A 310 -17.91 -9.73 17.78
C PHE A 310 -16.52 -9.59 18.43
N ASN A 311 -15.83 -8.46 18.23
CA ASN A 311 -14.44 -8.33 18.67
C ASN A 311 -14.30 -7.88 20.12
N VAL A 312 -15.21 -7.02 20.61
CA VAL A 312 -15.11 -6.39 21.93
C VAL A 312 -15.99 -7.12 22.95
N LEU A 313 -17.23 -7.48 22.59
CA LEU A 313 -18.15 -8.13 23.53
C LEU A 313 -17.95 -9.65 23.57
N GLU A 314 -17.77 -10.29 22.42
CA GLU A 314 -17.64 -11.75 22.30
C GLU A 314 -16.17 -12.22 22.36
N GLY A 315 -15.19 -11.31 22.28
CA GLY A 315 -13.77 -11.63 22.39
C GLY A 315 -13.19 -12.44 21.21
N GLY A 316 -13.88 -12.46 20.07
CA GLY A 316 -13.54 -13.29 18.91
C GLY A 316 -12.14 -13.05 18.32
N SER A 317 -11.55 -11.88 18.60
CA SER A 317 -10.17 -11.57 18.19
C SER A 317 -9.12 -12.52 18.76
N SER A 318 -9.36 -13.13 19.94
CA SER A 318 -8.41 -14.05 20.59
C SER A 318 -8.18 -15.35 19.81
N HIS A 319 -9.11 -15.74 18.94
CA HIS A 319 -9.02 -16.95 18.10
C HIS A 319 -7.86 -16.90 17.11
N PHE A 320 -7.42 -15.71 16.70
CA PHE A 320 -6.37 -15.52 15.69
C PHE A 320 -4.95 -15.41 16.27
N GLY A 321 -4.81 -15.72 17.56
CA GLY A 321 -3.56 -15.65 18.29
C GLY A 321 -3.57 -14.56 19.35
N SER A 322 -2.69 -14.71 20.33
CA SER A 322 -2.51 -13.73 21.39
C SER A 322 -1.05 -13.41 21.63
N HIS A 323 -0.79 -12.14 21.93
CA HIS A 323 0.54 -11.65 22.29
C HIS A 323 0.50 -10.95 23.66
N PRO A 324 1.62 -10.94 24.42
CA PRO A 324 1.71 -10.23 25.68
C PRO A 324 1.32 -8.75 25.55
N TRP A 325 0.83 -8.15 26.64
CA TRP A 325 0.39 -6.75 26.62
C TRP A 325 1.50 -5.79 26.17
N HIS A 326 2.76 -6.02 26.58
CA HIS A 326 3.89 -5.17 26.24
C HIS A 326 4.41 -5.34 24.80
N TRP A 327 3.80 -6.20 23.98
CA TRP A 327 4.33 -6.59 22.67
C TRP A 327 4.51 -5.40 21.72
N PHE A 328 3.57 -4.46 21.66
CA PHE A 328 3.72 -3.28 20.80
C PHE A 328 4.90 -2.39 21.21
N LEU A 329 5.19 -2.26 22.50
CA LEU A 329 6.30 -1.46 23.01
C LEU A 329 7.64 -2.17 22.83
N SER A 330 7.68 -3.46 23.15
CA SER A 330 8.91 -4.27 23.18
C SER A 330 9.32 -4.84 21.82
N GLN A 331 8.37 -5.10 20.92
CA GLN A 331 8.63 -5.75 19.63
C GLN A 331 8.02 -4.97 18.47
N GLY A 332 6.75 -4.56 18.57
CA GLY A 332 6.02 -3.90 17.49
C GLY A 332 6.69 -2.61 16.99
N LEU A 333 6.87 -1.62 17.87
CA LEU A 333 7.51 -0.34 17.54
C LEU A 333 8.98 -0.51 17.12
N PRO A 334 9.82 -1.29 17.83
CA PRO A 334 11.17 -1.58 17.36
C PRO A 334 11.21 -2.21 15.97
N ALA A 335 10.28 -3.12 15.64
CA ALA A 335 10.22 -3.75 14.33
C ALA A 335 9.82 -2.78 13.21
N VAL A 336 8.77 -1.98 13.41
CA VAL A 336 8.27 -1.08 12.34
C VAL A 336 9.07 0.21 12.18
N LEU A 337 9.68 0.73 13.26
CA LEU A 337 10.44 1.97 13.23
C LEU A 337 11.95 1.74 13.18
N THR A 338 12.45 0.60 13.65
CA THR A 338 13.88 0.26 13.65
C THR A 338 14.73 1.41 14.19
N ILE A 339 15.62 1.95 13.36
CA ILE A 339 16.50 3.04 13.71
C ILE A 339 15.82 4.41 13.76
N HIS A 340 14.62 4.56 13.18
CA HIS A 340 13.82 5.77 13.34
C HIS A 340 13.38 5.99 14.78
N LEU A 341 13.36 4.94 15.62
CA LEU A 341 12.96 5.08 17.02
C LEU A 341 13.82 6.11 17.77
N VAL A 342 15.13 6.14 17.50
CA VAL A 342 16.06 7.09 18.13
C VAL A 342 15.75 8.56 17.79
N PRO A 343 15.73 8.99 16.51
CA PRO A 343 15.39 10.37 16.17
C PRO A 343 13.95 10.73 16.54
N ILE A 344 13.02 9.78 16.57
CA ILE A 344 11.64 10.02 17.03
C ILE A 344 11.62 10.33 18.53
N LEU A 345 12.19 9.47 19.38
CA LEU A 345 12.20 9.67 20.84
C LEU A 345 12.97 10.93 21.23
N TRP A 346 14.14 11.16 20.64
CA TRP A 346 14.88 12.41 20.88
C TRP A 346 14.10 13.63 20.39
N GLY A 347 13.47 13.51 19.23
CA GLY A 347 12.59 14.53 18.66
C GLY A 347 11.44 14.91 19.57
N MET A 348 10.84 13.92 20.26
CA MET A 348 9.82 14.15 21.29
C MET A 348 10.37 14.98 22.45
N VAL A 349 11.56 14.63 22.98
CA VAL A 349 12.21 15.39 24.06
C VAL A 349 12.47 16.84 23.64
N VAL A 350 12.97 17.06 22.42
CA VAL A 350 13.20 18.41 21.87
C VAL A 350 11.88 19.18 21.74
N ALA A 351 10.83 18.54 21.25
CA ALA A 351 9.52 19.15 21.06
C ALA A 351 8.86 19.55 22.39
N ILE A 352 8.99 18.71 23.43
CA ILE A 352 8.53 18.99 24.80
C ILE A 352 9.30 20.17 25.37
N ARG A 353 10.64 20.11 25.37
CA ARG A 353 11.51 21.15 25.95
C ARG A 353 11.26 22.54 25.35
N ASN A 354 11.01 22.58 24.04
CA ASN A 354 10.83 23.84 23.32
C ASN A 354 9.34 24.22 23.16
N HIS A 355 8.40 23.46 23.76
CA HIS A 355 6.95 23.63 23.59
C HIS A 355 6.52 23.85 22.13
N SER A 356 7.16 23.14 21.20
CA SER A 356 7.06 23.44 19.75
C SER A 356 5.85 22.81 19.07
N ILE A 357 5.13 21.92 19.75
CA ILE A 357 3.95 21.23 19.23
C ILE A 357 2.92 21.03 20.34
N SER A 358 1.63 21.03 19.97
CA SER A 358 0.53 20.81 20.92
C SER A 358 0.59 19.43 21.56
N PHE A 359 0.14 19.35 22.82
CA PHE A 359 0.17 18.12 23.61
C PHE A 359 -0.60 16.95 22.97
N VAL A 360 -1.67 17.23 22.22
CA VAL A 360 -2.47 16.20 21.51
C VAL A 360 -1.63 15.28 20.61
N PHE A 361 -0.53 15.77 20.04
CA PHE A 361 0.35 14.96 19.19
C PHE A 361 1.16 13.90 19.93
N PHE A 362 1.34 14.06 21.25
CA PHE A 362 1.89 13.03 22.11
C PHE A 362 0.80 12.06 22.58
N CYS A 363 -0.39 12.59 22.89
CA CYS A 363 -1.53 11.78 23.32
C CYS A 363 -1.98 10.77 22.27
N VAL A 364 -2.05 11.18 20.99
CA VAL A 364 -2.59 10.32 19.92
C VAL A 364 -1.82 9.00 19.81
N PRO A 365 -0.48 8.97 19.59
CA PRO A 365 0.24 7.71 19.54
C PRO A 365 0.20 6.96 20.89
N ALA A 366 0.32 7.67 22.01
CA ALA A 366 0.34 7.05 23.34
C ALA A 366 -0.96 6.29 23.64
N LEU A 367 -2.12 6.92 23.41
CA LEU A 367 -3.43 6.32 23.60
C LEU A 367 -3.66 5.16 22.62
N TYR A 368 -3.33 5.36 21.35
CA TYR A 368 -3.48 4.33 20.32
C TYR A 368 -2.68 3.07 20.67
N ILE A 369 -1.39 3.22 20.98
CA ILE A 369 -0.51 2.10 21.35
C ILE A 369 -0.96 1.44 22.65
N THR A 370 -1.37 2.22 23.65
CA THR A 370 -1.79 1.69 24.95
C THR A 370 -3.06 0.85 24.84
N ILE A 371 -4.09 1.36 24.15
CA ILE A 371 -5.35 0.62 24.00
C ILE A 371 -5.15 -0.63 23.13
N HIS A 372 -4.41 -0.53 22.03
CA HIS A 372 -4.08 -1.71 21.22
C HIS A 372 -3.23 -2.74 21.98
N SER A 373 -2.43 -2.32 22.97
CA SER A 373 -1.64 -3.23 23.81
C SER A 373 -2.51 -4.16 24.67
N PHE A 374 -3.74 -3.76 25.00
CA PHE A 374 -4.68 -4.58 25.77
C PHE A 374 -5.49 -5.56 24.92
N ILE A 375 -5.47 -5.44 23.58
CA ILE A 375 -6.14 -6.40 22.69
C ILE A 375 -5.32 -7.68 22.62
N ALA A 376 -5.98 -8.85 22.67
CA ALA A 376 -5.30 -10.14 22.62
C ALA A 376 -4.47 -10.31 21.33
N HIS A 377 -5.13 -10.17 20.18
CA HIS A 377 -4.51 -10.25 18.86
C HIS A 377 -3.79 -8.95 18.51
N LYS A 378 -2.54 -9.08 18.04
CA LYS A 378 -1.67 -7.94 17.72
C LYS A 378 -0.96 -8.18 16.40
N GLU A 379 -0.85 -7.12 15.60
CA GLU A 379 -0.15 -7.16 14.32
C GLU A 379 0.60 -5.86 14.04
N HIS A 380 1.73 -5.96 13.35
CA HIS A 380 2.55 -4.80 12.97
C HIS A 380 1.77 -3.75 12.17
N ARG A 381 0.85 -4.18 11.28
CA ARG A 381 0.07 -3.28 10.43
C ARG A 381 -0.88 -2.36 11.21
N PHE A 382 -1.24 -2.73 12.45
CA PHE A 382 -2.06 -1.85 13.30
C PHE A 382 -1.32 -0.58 13.67
N LEU A 383 0.02 -0.55 13.65
CA LEU A 383 0.80 0.65 13.91
C LEU A 383 0.89 1.59 12.68
N LEU A 384 0.50 1.17 11.48
CA LEU A 384 0.68 1.95 10.26
C LEU A 384 0.09 3.39 10.34
N PRO A 385 -1.14 3.60 10.86
CA PRO A 385 -1.76 4.93 10.91
C PRO A 385 -1.05 5.93 11.84
N ILE A 386 -0.31 5.46 12.85
CA ILE A 386 0.38 6.32 13.81
C ILE A 386 1.81 6.68 13.40
N ILE A 387 2.42 5.93 12.46
CA ILE A 387 3.80 6.16 12.00
C ILE A 387 4.00 7.58 11.44
N PRO A 388 3.09 8.16 10.62
CA PRO A 388 3.28 9.52 10.12
C PRO A 388 3.38 10.55 11.25
N ILE A 389 2.54 10.42 12.29
CA ILE A 389 2.56 11.29 13.47
C ILE A 389 3.87 11.13 14.22
N LEU A 390 4.34 9.89 14.42
CA LEU A 390 5.64 9.64 15.05
C LEU A 390 6.81 10.24 14.24
N CYS A 391 6.79 10.12 12.92
CA CYS A 391 7.81 10.70 12.04
C CYS A 391 7.87 12.24 12.05
N LEU A 392 6.82 12.95 12.52
CA LEU A 392 6.92 14.40 12.74
C LEU A 392 7.99 14.73 13.80
N PHE A 393 8.13 13.88 14.83
CA PHE A 393 9.12 14.08 15.87
C PHE A 393 10.55 13.95 15.36
N ALA A 394 10.81 13.02 14.42
CA ALA A 394 12.10 12.96 13.73
C ALA A 394 12.44 14.29 13.03
N GLY A 395 11.43 15.00 12.50
CA GLY A 395 11.60 16.35 11.96
C GLY A 395 12.15 17.36 12.97
N PHE A 396 11.68 17.33 14.22
CA PHE A 396 12.22 18.17 15.30
C PHE A 396 13.66 17.82 15.66
N PHE A 397 14.00 16.53 15.69
CA PHE A 397 15.37 16.07 15.94
C PHE A 397 16.35 16.64 14.91
N PHE A 398 16.08 16.41 13.63
CA PHE A 398 16.96 16.84 12.53
C PHE A 398 17.01 18.37 12.37
N GLN A 399 15.95 19.08 12.75
CA GLN A 399 15.90 20.55 12.73
C GLN A 399 16.62 21.21 13.89
N SER A 400 16.82 20.52 15.02
CA SER A 400 17.28 21.12 16.27
C SER A 400 18.64 21.82 16.12
N LYS A 401 18.82 23.01 16.74
CA LYS A 401 20.13 23.71 16.78
C LYS A 401 21.19 22.89 17.52
N LEU A 402 20.79 21.98 18.41
CA LEU A 402 21.71 21.05 19.08
C LEU A 402 22.39 20.13 18.05
N SER A 403 21.67 19.74 17.00
CA SER A 403 22.22 19.03 15.83
C SER A 403 23.28 19.85 15.08
N TYR A 404 23.21 21.19 15.12
CA TYR A 404 24.22 22.06 14.52
C TYR A 404 25.56 22.05 15.28
N ARG A 405 25.56 21.75 16.58
CA ARG A 405 26.81 21.52 17.34
C ARG A 405 27.31 20.10 17.11
N MET A 406 26.39 19.15 16.95
CA MET A 406 26.65 17.74 16.65
C MET A 406 26.69 17.45 15.14
N LYS A 407 27.26 18.38 14.35
CA LYS A 407 27.23 18.27 12.88
C LYS A 407 27.76 16.93 12.36
N LYS A 408 28.75 16.36 13.04
CA LYS A 408 29.37 15.09 12.67
C LYS A 408 28.40 13.90 12.75
N TYR A 409 27.41 13.94 13.63
CA TYR A 409 26.51 12.81 13.88
C TYR A 409 25.27 12.83 12.97
N TYR A 410 24.69 13.98 12.60
CA TYR A 410 23.54 13.99 11.67
C TYR A 410 23.90 13.50 10.26
N ILE A 411 25.13 13.80 9.80
CA ILE A 411 25.66 13.33 8.51
C ILE A 411 25.75 11.81 8.51
N PHE A 412 25.92 11.19 9.67
CA PHE A 412 25.96 9.74 9.83
C PHE A 412 24.57 9.11 9.95
N TRP A 413 23.64 9.76 10.68
CA TRP A 413 22.30 9.23 10.92
C TRP A 413 21.46 9.09 9.65
N ILE A 414 21.52 10.04 8.72
CA ILE A 414 20.71 9.96 7.49
C ILE A 414 21.14 8.78 6.61
N PRO A 415 22.44 8.60 6.26
CA PRO A 415 22.90 7.42 5.54
C PRO A 415 22.59 6.12 6.28
N LEU A 416 22.82 6.06 7.59
CA LEU A 416 22.53 4.85 8.37
C LEU A 416 21.04 4.48 8.32
N LEU A 417 20.18 5.48 8.48
CA LEU A 417 18.73 5.32 8.38
C LEU A 417 18.31 4.80 7.00
N LEU A 418 18.88 5.37 5.93
CA LEU A 418 18.60 4.96 4.56
C LEU A 418 19.11 3.53 4.29
N VAL A 419 20.36 3.21 4.65
CA VAL A 419 20.94 1.89 4.41
C VAL A 419 20.12 0.81 5.12
N VAL A 420 19.86 0.96 6.42
CA VAL A 420 19.11 -0.05 7.18
C VAL A 420 17.69 -0.21 6.62
N ASN A 421 16.95 0.88 6.44
CA ASN A 421 15.56 0.77 6.04
C ASN A 421 15.37 0.38 4.58
N VAL A 422 16.22 0.86 3.66
CA VAL A 422 16.14 0.44 2.26
C VAL A 422 16.50 -1.03 2.14
N SER A 423 17.53 -1.52 2.85
CA SER A 423 17.85 -2.95 2.87
C SER A 423 16.69 -3.80 3.39
N LEU A 424 16.02 -3.36 4.47
CA LEU A 424 14.84 -4.05 4.98
C LEU A 424 13.67 -3.99 4.00
N ALA A 425 13.38 -2.83 3.42
CA ALA A 425 12.30 -2.67 2.43
C ALA A 425 12.52 -3.55 1.20
N VAL A 426 13.77 -3.65 0.72
CA VAL A 426 14.15 -4.51 -0.41
C VAL A 426 14.04 -5.99 -0.02
N TYR A 427 14.56 -6.39 1.15
CA TYR A 427 14.51 -7.77 1.60
C TYR A 427 13.07 -8.27 1.80
N PHE A 428 12.28 -7.51 2.57
CA PHE A 428 10.89 -7.84 2.82
C PHE A 428 10.02 -7.67 1.59
N GLY A 429 10.34 -6.73 0.70
CA GLY A 429 9.63 -6.51 -0.55
C GLY A 429 9.88 -7.60 -1.59
N LEU A 430 11.10 -8.14 -1.72
CA LEU A 430 11.46 -9.03 -2.84
C LEU A 430 11.62 -10.50 -2.46
N PHE A 431 12.02 -10.82 -1.23
CA PHE A 431 12.48 -12.18 -0.89
C PHE A 431 11.67 -12.84 0.22
N HIS A 432 11.39 -12.14 1.32
CA HIS A 432 10.71 -12.73 2.47
C HIS A 432 9.24 -13.01 2.16
N GLN A 433 8.78 -14.24 2.36
CA GLN A 433 7.41 -14.69 2.06
C GLN A 433 7.03 -14.50 0.57
N VAL A 434 7.99 -14.72 -0.34
CA VAL A 434 7.73 -14.66 -1.79
C VAL A 434 6.92 -15.88 -2.29
N GLY A 435 7.09 -17.02 -1.61
CA GLY A 435 6.55 -18.32 -2.02
C GLY A 435 5.08 -18.35 -2.44
N PRO A 436 4.12 -17.74 -1.69
CA PRO A 436 2.70 -17.80 -2.06
C PRO A 436 2.43 -17.24 -3.45
N PHE A 437 2.99 -16.07 -3.76
CA PHE A 437 2.84 -15.48 -5.09
C PHE A 437 3.61 -16.26 -6.15
N SER A 438 4.84 -16.69 -5.88
CA SER A 438 5.62 -17.50 -6.83
C SER A 438 4.91 -18.80 -7.21
N ALA A 439 4.38 -19.53 -6.22
CA ALA A 439 3.64 -20.77 -6.44
C ALA A 439 2.37 -20.51 -7.27
N THR A 440 1.57 -19.51 -6.89
CA THR A 440 0.34 -19.18 -7.64
C THR A 440 0.63 -18.78 -9.07
N TYR A 441 1.62 -17.91 -9.32
CA TYR A 441 1.98 -17.52 -10.69
C TYR A 441 2.43 -18.72 -11.53
N TRP A 442 3.23 -19.62 -10.96
CA TRP A 442 3.63 -20.82 -11.67
C TRP A 442 2.45 -21.74 -12.00
N ILE A 443 1.53 -21.94 -11.05
CA ILE A 443 0.32 -22.76 -11.27
C ILE A 443 -0.54 -22.14 -12.38
N ILE A 444 -0.70 -20.81 -12.42
CA ILE A 444 -1.45 -20.13 -13.48
C ILE A 444 -0.83 -20.40 -14.86
N GLU A 445 0.48 -20.21 -14.99
CA GLU A 445 1.16 -20.39 -16.27
C GLU A 445 1.18 -21.86 -16.72
N ASP A 446 1.42 -22.80 -15.79
CA ASP A 446 1.33 -24.23 -16.08
C ASP A 446 -0.11 -24.65 -16.43
N ALA A 447 -1.12 -24.10 -15.74
CA ALA A 447 -2.52 -24.36 -16.04
C ALA A 447 -2.96 -23.81 -17.39
N LYS A 448 -2.53 -22.59 -17.78
CA LYS A 448 -2.82 -22.03 -19.11
C LYS A 448 -2.27 -22.89 -20.26
N LEU A 449 -1.18 -23.63 -20.02
CA LEU A 449 -0.60 -24.55 -20.99
C LEU A 449 -1.33 -25.90 -21.02
N ARG A 450 -1.77 -26.41 -19.86
CA ARG A 450 -2.38 -27.73 -19.75
C ARG A 450 -3.88 -27.75 -20.02
N PHE A 451 -4.58 -26.70 -19.62
CA PHE A 451 -6.03 -26.61 -19.64
C PHE A 451 -6.42 -25.48 -20.62
N PRO A 452 -7.08 -25.80 -21.74
CA PRO A 452 -7.73 -24.81 -22.60
C PRO A 452 -8.67 -23.93 -21.77
N LYS A 453 -8.96 -22.71 -22.24
CA LYS A 453 -9.66 -21.64 -21.48
C LYS A 453 -10.97 -22.04 -20.78
N GLU A 454 -11.65 -23.10 -21.21
CA GLU A 454 -12.91 -23.55 -20.63
C GLU A 454 -12.79 -24.83 -19.80
N GLN A 455 -11.66 -25.53 -19.90
CA GLN A 455 -11.48 -26.79 -19.19
C GLN A 455 -11.31 -26.54 -17.70
N HIS A 456 -12.18 -27.20 -16.93
CA HIS A 456 -12.16 -27.14 -15.49
C HIS A 456 -10.96 -27.90 -14.90
N PHE A 457 -10.36 -27.33 -13.86
CA PHE A 457 -9.39 -28.03 -13.03
C PHE A 457 -9.58 -27.72 -11.53
N GLU A 458 -9.03 -28.61 -10.70
CA GLU A 458 -9.16 -28.56 -9.25
C GLU A 458 -7.79 -28.28 -8.61
N LEU A 459 -7.73 -27.24 -7.78
CA LEU A 459 -6.55 -26.84 -7.03
C LEU A 459 -6.85 -26.95 -5.53
N VAL A 460 -6.09 -27.78 -4.81
CA VAL A 460 -6.28 -27.97 -3.37
C VAL A 460 -5.05 -27.45 -2.60
N HIS A 461 -5.28 -26.48 -1.74
CA HIS A 461 -4.30 -25.87 -0.85
C HIS A 461 -4.30 -26.59 0.50
N LEU A 462 -3.34 -27.50 0.70
CA LEU A 462 -3.12 -28.20 1.97
C LEU A 462 -2.07 -27.46 2.80
N MET A 463 -2.42 -26.21 3.12
CA MET A 463 -1.62 -25.22 3.82
C MET A 463 -2.49 -24.46 4.84
N PRO A 464 -1.92 -23.74 5.82
CA PRO A 464 -2.69 -22.90 6.72
C PRO A 464 -3.71 -22.04 5.95
N CYS A 465 -4.87 -21.81 6.55
CA CYS A 465 -5.93 -21.04 5.89
C CYS A 465 -5.39 -19.69 5.38
N PHE A 466 -5.93 -19.25 4.23
CA PHE A 466 -5.55 -18.00 3.58
C PHE A 466 -4.08 -17.86 3.16
N SER A 467 -3.33 -18.97 3.04
CA SER A 467 -1.89 -18.91 2.71
C SER A 467 -1.58 -18.50 1.27
N LEU A 468 -2.45 -18.81 0.29
CA LEU A 468 -2.25 -18.52 -1.13
C LEU A 468 -3.40 -17.69 -1.69
N PRO A 469 -3.13 -16.81 -2.67
CA PRO A 469 -4.19 -16.21 -3.49
C PRO A 469 -5.13 -17.25 -4.11
N GLN A 470 -6.37 -16.84 -4.36
CA GLN A 470 -7.39 -17.69 -4.96
C GLN A 470 -7.93 -17.04 -6.24
N TYR A 471 -9.24 -17.01 -6.43
CA TYR A 471 -9.92 -16.72 -7.70
C TYR A 471 -9.48 -15.42 -8.37
N SER A 472 -9.17 -14.36 -7.61
CA SER A 472 -8.72 -13.09 -8.20
C SER A 472 -7.43 -13.21 -9.02
N TYR A 473 -6.55 -14.15 -8.66
CA TYR A 473 -5.31 -14.41 -9.40
C TYR A 473 -5.54 -15.37 -10.57
N PHE A 474 -6.55 -16.23 -10.50
CA PHE A 474 -6.94 -17.15 -11.57
C PHE A 474 -8.01 -16.55 -12.50
N HIS A 475 -8.07 -15.22 -12.61
CA HIS A 475 -9.06 -14.54 -13.44
C HIS A 475 -9.03 -15.07 -14.89
N GLY A 476 -10.18 -15.46 -15.41
CA GLY A 476 -10.33 -16.03 -16.75
C GLY A 476 -10.01 -17.53 -16.87
N LEU A 477 -9.70 -18.21 -15.76
CA LEU A 477 -9.53 -19.67 -15.72
C LEU A 477 -10.70 -20.34 -15.01
N ASN A 478 -11.16 -21.48 -15.53
CA ASN A 478 -12.17 -22.30 -14.90
C ASN A 478 -11.55 -23.20 -13.83
N VAL A 479 -11.41 -22.68 -12.61
CA VAL A 479 -10.78 -23.39 -11.49
C VAL A 479 -11.68 -23.46 -10.27
N THR A 480 -11.69 -24.63 -9.61
CA THR A 480 -12.17 -24.75 -8.23
C THR A 480 -10.97 -24.74 -7.29
N VAL A 481 -10.94 -23.78 -6.37
CA VAL A 481 -9.89 -23.68 -5.36
C VAL A 481 -10.46 -24.15 -4.02
N THR A 482 -9.91 -25.24 -3.48
CA THR A 482 -10.25 -25.73 -2.14
C THR A 482 -9.10 -25.42 -1.18
N ALA A 483 -9.37 -24.69 -0.11
CA ALA A 483 -8.40 -24.39 0.94
C ALA A 483 -8.92 -24.87 2.30
N LEU A 484 -8.01 -25.14 3.24
CA LEU A 484 -8.39 -25.50 4.61
C LEU A 484 -9.15 -24.35 5.29
N ASP A 485 -10.32 -24.66 5.85
CA ASP A 485 -11.14 -23.73 6.59
C ASP A 485 -10.65 -23.55 8.04
N CYS A 486 -10.71 -22.30 8.51
CA CYS A 486 -10.38 -21.92 9.88
C CYS A 486 -11.41 -20.94 10.45
N SER A 487 -12.63 -21.00 9.93
CA SER A 487 -13.74 -20.17 10.38
C SER A 487 -14.07 -20.45 11.85
N PRO A 488 -14.37 -19.42 12.66
CA PRO A 488 -14.70 -19.59 14.06
C PRO A 488 -16.04 -20.30 14.23
N ASP A 489 -16.17 -21.13 15.27
CA ASP A 489 -17.45 -21.76 15.60
C ASP A 489 -18.40 -20.78 16.29
N PHE A 490 -19.39 -20.29 15.53
CA PHE A 490 -20.46 -19.44 16.04
C PHE A 490 -21.44 -20.17 16.98
N THR A 491 -21.40 -21.50 17.03
CA THR A 491 -22.24 -22.29 17.95
C THR A 491 -21.60 -22.48 19.33
N HIS A 492 -20.38 -21.95 19.54
CA HIS A 492 -19.63 -22.00 20.79
C HIS A 492 -19.55 -23.40 21.42
N ARG A 493 -19.44 -24.46 20.60
CA ARG A 493 -19.28 -25.81 21.13
C ARG A 493 -17.89 -25.93 21.75
N MET A 494 -17.84 -26.26 23.03
CA MET A 494 -16.58 -26.51 23.71
C MET A 494 -15.82 -27.65 23.01
N GLY A 495 -14.55 -27.41 22.70
CA GLY A 495 -13.68 -28.39 22.05
C GLY A 495 -13.81 -28.48 20.53
N HIS A 496 -14.49 -27.53 19.87
CA HIS A 496 -14.45 -27.46 18.41
C HIS A 496 -13.01 -27.22 17.93
N VAL A 497 -12.52 -28.10 17.05
CA VAL A 497 -11.25 -27.94 16.35
C VAL A 497 -11.57 -27.72 14.87
N ASP A 498 -11.10 -26.60 14.32
CA ASP A 498 -11.31 -26.26 12.92
C ASP A 498 -10.58 -27.22 11.95
N GLN A 499 -10.93 -27.15 10.67
CA GLN A 499 -10.41 -28.07 9.66
C GLN A 499 -8.89 -27.92 9.48
N ALA A 500 -8.39 -26.68 9.49
CA ALA A 500 -6.95 -26.42 9.38
C ALA A 500 -6.19 -27.01 10.58
N ASP A 501 -6.70 -26.86 11.79
CA ASP A 501 -6.09 -27.40 12.99
C ASP A 501 -6.07 -28.93 13.00
N ARG A 502 -7.18 -29.58 12.60
CA ARG A 502 -7.21 -31.04 12.42
C ARG A 502 -6.15 -31.52 11.44
N PHE A 503 -6.02 -30.86 10.29
CA PHE A 503 -5.02 -31.20 9.29
C PHE A 503 -3.59 -31.03 9.81
N HIS A 504 -3.28 -29.93 10.51
CA HIS A 504 -1.91 -29.69 10.98
C HIS A 504 -1.52 -30.57 12.18
N ASN A 505 -2.50 -31.04 12.96
CA ASN A 505 -2.28 -31.98 14.06
C ASN A 505 -1.91 -33.37 13.54
N ASP A 506 -2.69 -33.92 12.61
CA ASP A 506 -2.37 -35.20 11.94
C ASP A 506 -2.63 -35.13 10.43
N PRO A 507 -1.63 -34.69 9.63
CA PRO A 507 -1.77 -34.55 8.19
C PRO A 507 -2.06 -35.87 7.47
N LYS A 508 -1.54 -37.00 7.99
CA LYS A 508 -1.75 -38.31 7.35
C LYS A 508 -3.18 -38.76 7.52
N LEU A 509 -3.66 -38.79 8.77
CA LEU A 509 -5.03 -39.17 9.07
C LEU A 509 -6.03 -38.29 8.31
N TRP A 510 -5.75 -36.98 8.23
CA TRP A 510 -6.62 -36.07 7.50
C TRP A 510 -6.67 -36.39 6.00
N VAL A 511 -5.51 -36.63 5.35
CA VAL A 511 -5.45 -37.01 3.93
C VAL A 511 -6.19 -38.32 3.70
N ASP A 512 -6.00 -39.32 4.57
CA ASP A 512 -6.64 -40.63 4.45
C ASP A 512 -8.17 -40.52 4.62
N THR A 513 -8.64 -39.63 5.50
CA THR A 513 -10.08 -39.39 5.72
C THR A 513 -10.72 -38.59 4.58
N ASN A 514 -9.94 -37.77 3.86
CA ASN A 514 -10.42 -36.89 2.79
C ASN A 514 -9.86 -37.32 1.41
N LEU A 515 -9.72 -38.63 1.22
CA LEU A 515 -9.06 -39.22 0.07
C LEU A 515 -9.73 -38.85 -1.27
N ASP A 516 -11.06 -38.70 -1.28
CA ASP A 516 -11.83 -38.31 -2.46
C ASP A 516 -11.49 -36.88 -2.92
N LEU A 517 -11.34 -35.94 -1.98
CA LEU A 517 -10.94 -34.57 -2.28
C LEU A 517 -9.53 -34.55 -2.88
N VAL A 518 -8.60 -35.31 -2.30
CA VAL A 518 -7.21 -35.39 -2.76
C VAL A 518 -7.13 -36.02 -4.15
N LYS A 519 -7.88 -37.10 -4.41
CA LYS A 519 -7.92 -37.77 -5.72
C LYS A 519 -8.50 -36.89 -6.82
N LYS A 520 -9.48 -36.03 -6.49
CA LYS A 520 -10.09 -35.10 -7.45
C LYS A 520 -9.14 -33.95 -7.84
N ALA A 521 -8.15 -33.66 -7.00
CA ALA A 521 -7.23 -32.55 -7.23
C ALA A 521 -6.34 -32.79 -8.46
N HIS A 522 -6.17 -31.74 -9.26
CA HIS A 522 -5.15 -31.72 -10.31
C HIS A 522 -3.84 -31.17 -9.75
N TYR A 523 -3.92 -30.13 -8.92
CA TYR A 523 -2.79 -29.57 -8.19
C TYR A 523 -2.99 -29.70 -6.69
N LEU A 524 -1.94 -30.14 -6.00
CA LEU A 524 -1.83 -30.06 -4.55
C LEU A 524 -0.69 -29.12 -4.17
N VAL A 525 -0.92 -28.27 -3.17
CA VAL A 525 0.10 -27.32 -2.70
C VAL A 525 0.34 -27.49 -1.21
N PHE A 526 1.60 -27.56 -0.80
CA PHE A 526 2.03 -27.83 0.57
C PHE A 526 3.19 -26.92 1.00
N TYR A 527 3.34 -26.70 2.30
CA TYR A 527 4.67 -26.39 2.86
C TYR A 527 5.53 -27.66 2.92
N GLY A 528 6.83 -27.55 2.63
CA GLY A 528 7.75 -28.70 2.52
C GLY A 528 7.81 -29.61 3.75
N LYS A 529 7.62 -29.06 4.95
CA LYS A 529 7.56 -29.81 6.22
C LYS A 529 6.32 -30.70 6.29
N ILE A 530 5.18 -30.21 5.83
CA ILE A 530 3.93 -30.98 5.79
C ILE A 530 3.99 -32.01 4.68
N TYR A 531 4.49 -31.63 3.50
CA TYR A 531 4.70 -32.55 2.39
C TYR A 531 5.51 -33.78 2.80
N ARG A 532 6.64 -33.59 3.50
CA ARG A 532 7.47 -34.70 4.04
C ARG A 532 6.71 -35.68 4.93
N LYS A 533 5.62 -35.24 5.59
CA LYS A 533 4.78 -36.12 6.42
C LYS A 533 3.81 -36.96 5.58
N VAL A 534 3.30 -36.42 4.47
CA VAL A 534 2.24 -37.07 3.65
C VAL A 534 2.75 -37.62 2.31
N GLN A 535 4.02 -37.41 1.98
CA GLN A 535 4.63 -37.74 0.69
C GLN A 535 4.28 -39.14 0.19
N TYR A 536 4.41 -40.17 1.04
CA TYR A 536 4.11 -41.55 0.64
C TYR A 536 2.66 -41.71 0.19
N SER A 537 1.70 -41.20 0.98
CA SER A 537 0.27 -41.25 0.65
C SER A 537 -0.01 -40.49 -0.65
N ILE A 538 0.57 -39.31 -0.84
CA ILE A 538 0.34 -38.47 -2.02
C ILE A 538 0.96 -39.09 -3.29
N THR A 539 2.21 -39.55 -3.24
CA THR A 539 2.88 -40.18 -4.39
C THR A 539 2.19 -41.49 -4.79
N SER A 540 1.68 -42.26 -3.82
CA SER A 540 0.91 -43.47 -4.12
C SER A 540 -0.39 -43.22 -4.91
N LEU A 541 -0.89 -41.97 -4.90
CA LEU A 541 -2.07 -41.53 -5.64
C LEU A 541 -1.76 -40.96 -7.03
N GLY A 542 -0.51 -41.04 -7.50
CA GLY A 542 -0.12 -40.58 -8.85
C GLY A 542 0.39 -39.14 -8.92
N PHE A 543 0.46 -38.44 -7.79
CA PHE A 543 1.01 -37.10 -7.72
C PHE A 543 2.53 -37.10 -7.82
N LYS A 544 3.07 -36.15 -8.60
CA LYS A 544 4.50 -35.89 -8.72
C LYS A 544 4.80 -34.42 -8.48
N ILE A 545 5.90 -34.16 -7.77
CA ILE A 545 6.46 -32.82 -7.58
C ILE A 545 6.71 -32.23 -8.96
N CYS A 546 6.08 -31.08 -9.22
CA CYS A 546 6.29 -30.32 -10.45
C CYS A 546 7.06 -29.02 -10.20
N ALA A 547 6.98 -28.46 -8.99
CA ALA A 547 7.74 -27.26 -8.63
C ALA A 547 8.03 -27.11 -7.13
N HIS A 548 9.13 -26.41 -6.84
CA HIS A 548 9.56 -26.02 -5.50
C HIS A 548 9.85 -24.52 -5.46
N PHE A 549 9.24 -23.81 -4.51
CA PHE A 549 9.40 -22.36 -4.35
C PHE A 549 9.96 -22.02 -3.00
N PHE A 550 10.95 -21.14 -2.97
CA PHE A 550 11.40 -20.52 -1.73
C PHE A 550 10.28 -19.67 -1.12
N HIS A 551 10.03 -19.85 0.17
CA HIS A 551 9.04 -19.09 0.93
C HIS A 551 9.69 -17.96 1.72
N ALA A 552 10.45 -18.28 2.78
CA ALA A 552 11.04 -17.28 3.67
C ALA A 552 12.18 -17.86 4.50
N HIS A 553 13.16 -17.02 4.87
CA HIS A 553 14.20 -17.39 5.84
C HIS A 553 13.68 -17.36 7.28
N PHE A 554 12.80 -16.41 7.59
CA PHE A 554 12.19 -16.25 8.91
C PHE A 554 10.71 -16.65 8.79
N LEU A 555 10.29 -17.64 9.55
CA LEU A 555 8.92 -18.15 9.50
C LEU A 555 8.05 -17.41 10.52
N SER A 556 6.81 -17.08 10.17
CA SER A 556 5.87 -16.39 11.08
C SER A 556 5.02 -17.36 11.88
N SER A 557 4.98 -18.64 11.48
CA SER A 557 4.21 -19.69 12.17
C SER A 557 4.92 -21.03 12.10
N ILE A 558 4.75 -21.86 13.14
CA ILE A 558 5.23 -23.25 13.21
C ILE A 558 4.64 -24.17 12.13
N ARG A 559 3.53 -23.72 11.51
CA ARG A 559 2.82 -24.41 10.42
C ARG A 559 3.43 -24.12 9.04
N GLN A 560 4.31 -23.13 8.93
CA GLN A 560 5.01 -22.79 7.69
C GLN A 560 6.31 -23.60 7.55
N ASP A 561 6.89 -23.57 6.35
CA ASP A 561 8.24 -24.05 6.06
C ASP A 561 8.96 -23.07 5.12
N HIS A 562 10.28 -23.24 4.98
CA HIS A 562 11.12 -22.43 4.10
C HIS A 562 10.79 -22.59 2.62
N TYR A 563 10.08 -23.65 2.24
CA TYR A 563 9.72 -23.95 0.85
C TYR A 563 8.26 -24.36 0.73
N ILE A 564 7.65 -23.99 -0.40
CA ILE A 564 6.35 -24.47 -0.86
C ILE A 564 6.59 -25.48 -1.98
N VAL A 565 5.86 -26.59 -1.94
CA VAL A 565 5.90 -27.68 -2.91
C VAL A 565 4.57 -27.68 -3.67
N VAL A 566 4.65 -27.74 -4.99
CA VAL A 566 3.49 -27.97 -5.86
C VAL A 566 3.63 -29.36 -6.46
N GLU A 567 2.58 -30.12 -6.32
CA GLU A 567 2.40 -31.48 -6.81
C GLU A 567 1.31 -31.46 -7.88
N TYR A 568 1.54 -32.16 -8.98
CA TYR A 568 0.55 -32.32 -10.04
C TYR A 568 0.17 -33.79 -10.19
N ASN A 569 -1.12 -34.05 -10.40
CA ASN A 569 -1.62 -35.39 -10.62
C ASN A 569 -1.23 -35.86 -12.03
N CYS A 570 -0.12 -36.58 -12.13
CA CYS A 570 0.27 -37.28 -13.33
C CYS A 570 -0.40 -38.66 -13.32
N ASN A 571 -1.72 -38.72 -13.54
CA ASN A 571 -2.40 -40.01 -13.72
C ASN A 571 -2.00 -40.61 -15.08
N GLY A 572 -0.80 -41.19 -15.11
CA GLY A 572 -0.25 -41.97 -16.21
C GLY A 572 0.18 -43.33 -15.69
N THR A 573 -0.41 -44.39 -16.24
CA THR A 573 -0.08 -45.79 -15.93
C THR A 573 0.36 -46.50 -17.21
N THR A 574 1.21 -47.52 -17.09
CA THR A 574 1.29 -48.53 -18.14
C THR A 574 0.20 -49.58 -17.88
N VAL A 575 -0.44 -50.05 -18.92
CA VAL A 575 -1.48 -51.08 -18.88
C VAL A 575 -1.25 -52.05 -20.02
N ASP A 576 -1.37 -53.34 -19.76
CA ASP A 576 -1.33 -54.35 -20.82
C ASP A 576 -2.63 -54.32 -21.63
N HIS A 577 -2.52 -53.86 -22.87
CA HIS A 577 -3.59 -53.92 -23.85
C HIS A 577 -3.57 -55.28 -24.57
N PRO A 578 -4.71 -55.97 -24.73
CA PRO A 578 -4.75 -57.30 -25.35
C PRO A 578 -4.14 -57.37 -26.75
N GLU A 579 -4.25 -56.29 -27.53
CA GLU A 579 -3.77 -56.22 -28.91
C GLU A 579 -2.39 -55.56 -29.06
N TYR A 580 -2.02 -54.66 -28.14
CA TYR A 580 -0.85 -53.78 -28.31
C TYR A 580 0.26 -54.02 -27.28
N GLY A 581 0.07 -54.96 -26.35
CA GLY A 581 0.97 -55.18 -25.22
C GLY A 581 0.94 -54.02 -24.23
N GLU A 582 2.06 -53.77 -23.57
CA GLU A 582 2.18 -52.70 -22.58
C GLU A 582 2.05 -51.31 -23.24
N VAL A 583 0.95 -50.61 -22.96
CA VAL A 583 0.66 -49.27 -23.48
C VAL A 583 0.66 -48.23 -22.37
N ILE A 584 1.10 -47.01 -22.70
CA ILE A 584 1.01 -45.86 -21.79
C ILE A 584 -0.41 -45.31 -21.86
N GLN A 585 -1.10 -45.28 -20.72
CA GLN A 585 -2.41 -44.66 -20.56
C GLN A 585 -2.27 -43.43 -19.68
N LEU A 586 -2.53 -42.25 -20.25
CA LEU A 586 -2.60 -40.99 -19.51
C LEU A 586 -4.06 -40.55 -19.35
N THR A 587 -4.33 -39.79 -18.29
CA THR A 587 -5.66 -39.23 -18.03
C THR A 587 -5.80 -37.85 -18.68
N GLY A 588 -6.95 -37.61 -19.32
CA GLY A 588 -7.21 -36.41 -20.11
C GLY A 588 -6.69 -36.48 -21.55
N ASP A 589 -7.05 -35.51 -22.38
CA ASP A 589 -6.52 -35.41 -23.75
C ASP A 589 -5.09 -34.86 -23.71
N GLN A 590 -4.11 -35.76 -23.84
CA GLN A 590 -2.68 -35.44 -23.86
C GLN A 590 -2.07 -35.64 -25.26
N ARG A 591 -2.88 -35.80 -26.31
CA ARG A 591 -2.40 -36.25 -27.63
C ARG A 591 -1.29 -35.36 -28.20
N GLN A 592 -1.48 -34.04 -28.18
CA GLN A 592 -0.48 -33.11 -28.70
C GLN A 592 0.79 -33.08 -27.84
N HIS A 593 0.65 -33.05 -26.51
CA HIS A 593 1.79 -33.06 -25.60
C HIS A 593 2.63 -34.33 -25.72
N ILE A 594 2.01 -35.50 -25.86
CA ILE A 594 2.72 -36.76 -26.07
C ILE A 594 3.44 -36.73 -27.43
N LYS A 595 2.78 -36.30 -28.51
CA LYS A 595 3.42 -36.18 -29.84
C LYS A 595 4.66 -35.29 -29.74
N ASP A 596 4.52 -34.09 -29.19
CA ASP A 596 5.61 -33.13 -29.09
C ASP A 596 6.75 -33.66 -28.22
N PHE A 597 6.43 -34.33 -27.11
CA PHE A 597 7.42 -34.97 -26.24
C PHE A 597 8.19 -36.07 -26.98
N LEU A 598 7.48 -37.02 -27.60
CA LEU A 598 8.08 -38.15 -28.30
C LEU A 598 8.95 -37.70 -29.49
N CYS A 599 8.50 -36.68 -30.23
CA CYS A 599 9.26 -36.10 -31.33
C CYS A 599 10.49 -35.34 -30.82
N ARG A 600 10.35 -34.52 -29.78
CA ARG A 600 11.44 -33.73 -29.21
C ARG A 600 12.54 -34.59 -28.60
N VAL A 601 12.19 -35.71 -27.96
CA VAL A 601 13.17 -36.66 -27.38
C VAL A 601 13.75 -37.59 -28.45
N GLY A 602 13.19 -37.61 -29.66
CA GLY A 602 13.68 -38.44 -30.77
C GLY A 602 13.26 -39.90 -30.68
N ILE A 603 12.23 -40.22 -29.88
CA ILE A 603 11.67 -41.58 -29.78
C ILE A 603 10.88 -41.92 -31.06
N VAL A 604 10.18 -40.93 -31.63
CA VAL A 604 9.38 -41.06 -32.85
C VAL A 604 9.67 -39.87 -33.76
N LYS A 605 9.79 -40.08 -35.08
CA LYS A 605 9.84 -38.99 -36.05
C LYS A 605 8.45 -38.41 -36.28
N GLU A 606 8.36 -37.10 -36.55
CA GLU A 606 7.07 -36.42 -36.67
C GLU A 606 6.14 -37.04 -37.73
N GLU A 607 6.70 -37.46 -38.86
CA GLU A 607 6.01 -38.18 -39.95
C GLU A 607 5.41 -39.54 -39.53
N ASN A 608 5.95 -40.15 -38.48
CA ASN A 608 5.52 -41.45 -37.95
C ASN A 608 4.51 -41.33 -36.79
N CYS A 609 4.21 -40.11 -36.33
CA CYS A 609 3.29 -39.90 -35.20
C CYS A 609 1.90 -39.49 -35.71
N LYS A 610 0.96 -40.45 -35.77
CA LYS A 610 -0.44 -40.19 -36.16
C LYS A 610 -1.32 -39.99 -34.92
N ILE A 611 -2.01 -38.85 -34.87
CA ILE A 611 -2.97 -38.52 -33.80
C ILE A 611 -4.37 -38.96 -34.25
N HIS A 612 -5.05 -39.74 -33.40
CA HIS A 612 -6.41 -40.23 -33.64
C HIS A 612 -7.35 -39.79 -32.50
N GLY A 613 -8.66 -39.71 -32.78
CA GLY A 613 -9.72 -39.32 -31.83
C GLY A 613 -10.63 -38.23 -32.41
N PHE A 614 -11.72 -37.93 -31.71
CA PHE A 614 -12.90 -37.17 -32.20
C PHE A 614 -12.61 -35.96 -33.07
#